data_AF-A0A3N5IN50-F1
#
_entry.id   AF-A0A3N5IN50-F1
#
_cell.length_a   1.000
_cell.length_b   1.000
_cell.length_c   1.000
_cell.angle_alpha   90.00
_cell.angle_beta   90.00
_cell.angle_gamma   90.00
#
_symmetry.space_group_name_H-M   'P 1'
#
loop_
_entity.id
_entity.type
_entity.pdbx_description
1 polymer ?
#
loop_
_entity_poly.entity_id
_entity_poly.type
_entity_poly.pdbx_seq_one_letter_code
_entity_poly.pdbx_strand_id
1 'polypeptide(L)'
;KSTLMNMLLKRRVARVGDEPAVTKVQQRHTVNDRTAITDSPGLLWGTIKDPQVGFLLATINAVGHTVVDDEAVAEFLAATLLARYPARLTARYGIAVEGLTSTGVIDAIARKRGCLLTRSGGEIDRDKAARILLSDYRNGTLGRTSLETPHTQAAISEDYG
;
A
#
# COMPACT_ATOMS: atom_id res chain seq x y z
N LYS A 1 5.62 -5.32 -9.05
CA LYS A 1 7.04 -5.71 -9.28
C LYS A 1 7.16 -6.89 -10.25
N SER A 2 6.70 -8.09 -9.88
CA SER A 2 6.76 -9.30 -10.73
C SER A 2 5.98 -9.19 -12.04
N THR A 3 4.86 -8.45 -12.05
CA THR A 3 4.05 -8.19 -13.25
C THR A 3 4.78 -7.33 -14.29
N LEU A 4 5.44 -6.24 -13.86
CA LEU A 4 6.23 -5.37 -14.73
C LEU A 4 7.48 -6.10 -15.26
N MET A 5 8.13 -6.90 -14.42
CA MET A 5 9.25 -7.77 -14.81
C MET A 5 8.85 -8.79 -15.88
N ASN A 6 7.73 -9.48 -15.69
CA ASN A 6 7.22 -10.46 -16.66
C ASN A 6 6.81 -9.79 -17.99
N MET A 7 6.32 -8.54 -17.96
CA MET A 7 6.05 -7.75 -19.17
C MET A 7 7.34 -7.34 -19.89
N LEU A 8 8.38 -6.91 -19.18
CA LEU A 8 9.66 -6.48 -19.75
C LEU A 8 10.50 -7.66 -20.30
N LEU A 9 10.43 -8.83 -19.67
CA LEU A 9 11.22 -10.00 -20.05
C LEU A 9 10.58 -10.86 -21.15
N LYS A 10 9.37 -10.51 -21.62
CA LYS A 10 8.56 -11.26 -22.62
C LYS A 10 8.44 -12.78 -22.37
N ARG A 11 8.70 -13.23 -21.15
CA ARG A 11 8.58 -14.62 -20.69
C ARG A 11 8.21 -14.65 -19.21
N ARG A 12 7.41 -15.62 -18.79
CA ARG A 12 7.09 -15.87 -17.37
C ARG A 12 8.34 -16.36 -16.64
N VAL A 13 9.11 -15.45 -16.05
CA VAL A 13 10.30 -15.80 -15.24
C VAL A 13 9.93 -15.92 -13.76
N ALA A 14 9.06 -15.03 -13.26
CA ALA A 14 8.63 -15.05 -11.87
C ALA A 14 7.27 -15.74 -11.74
N ARG A 15 7.16 -16.76 -10.86
CA ARG A 15 5.86 -17.32 -10.45
C ARG A 15 5.03 -16.19 -9.85
N VAL A 16 3.86 -15.92 -10.43
CA VAL A 16 2.84 -15.08 -9.81
C VAL A 16 2.05 -16.01 -8.89
N GLY A 17 2.49 -16.06 -7.63
CA GLY A 17 1.73 -16.61 -6.51
C GLY A 17 1.79 -15.58 -5.40
N ASP A 18 0.62 -15.21 -4.85
CA ASP A 18 0.45 -14.25 -3.76
C ASP A 18 0.93 -14.82 -2.41
N GLU A 19 2.21 -15.22 -2.33
CA GLU A 19 2.87 -15.58 -1.08
C GLU A 19 4.15 -14.75 -0.90
N PRO A 20 4.15 -13.77 0.02
CA PRO A 20 5.29 -12.91 0.25
C PRO A 20 6.23 -13.57 1.26
N ALA A 21 7.17 -14.38 0.79
CA ALA A 21 8.41 -14.65 1.53
C ALA A 21 9.47 -15.28 0.62
N VAL A 22 10.70 -14.80 0.78
CA VAL A 22 11.96 -15.40 0.25
C VAL A 22 12.33 -15.02 -1.19
N THR A 23 12.74 -13.76 -1.39
CA THR A 23 13.84 -13.45 -2.32
C THR A 23 14.99 -12.90 -1.50
N LYS A 24 15.86 -13.80 -1.01
CA LYS A 24 17.01 -13.45 -0.14
C LYS A 24 18.23 -12.96 -0.92
N VAL A 25 18.23 -13.05 -2.26
CA VAL A 25 19.39 -12.73 -3.09
C VAL A 25 18.96 -11.78 -4.20
N GLN A 26 19.71 -10.69 -4.36
CA GLN A 26 19.54 -9.75 -5.48
C GLN A 26 19.71 -10.52 -6.79
N GLN A 27 18.67 -10.60 -7.62
CA GLN A 27 18.72 -11.36 -8.87
C GLN A 27 18.97 -10.43 -10.05
N ARG A 28 20.04 -10.66 -10.80
CA ARG A 28 20.32 -9.94 -12.04
C ARG A 28 19.78 -10.73 -13.22
N HIS A 29 18.80 -10.18 -13.92
CA HIS A 29 18.20 -10.75 -15.12
C HIS A 29 18.74 -10.02 -16.36
N THR A 30 19.55 -10.71 -17.17
CA THR A 30 19.99 -10.18 -18.46
C THR A 30 18.81 -10.14 -19.43
N VAL A 31 18.54 -8.96 -19.99
CA VAL A 31 17.50 -8.71 -20.99
C VAL A 31 18.07 -8.89 -22.40
N ASN A 32 19.30 -8.42 -22.62
CA ASN A 32 20.12 -8.63 -23.82
C ASN A 32 21.60 -8.39 -23.49
N ASP A 33 22.48 -8.53 -24.48
CA ASP A 33 23.95 -8.41 -24.33
C ASP A 33 24.43 -7.07 -23.75
N ARG A 34 23.59 -6.03 -23.74
CA ARG A 34 23.90 -4.68 -23.25
C ARG A 34 23.05 -4.23 -22.08
N THR A 35 22.09 -5.04 -21.62
CA THR A 35 21.09 -4.59 -20.64
C THR A 35 20.76 -5.71 -19.65
N ALA A 36 20.88 -5.40 -18.37
CA ALA A 36 20.45 -6.27 -17.29
C ALA A 36 19.56 -5.50 -16.32
N ILE A 37 18.49 -6.16 -15.84
CA ILE A 37 17.64 -5.65 -14.78
C ILE A 37 18.06 -6.34 -13.48
N THR A 38 18.36 -5.55 -12.47
CA THR A 38 18.70 -6.08 -11.15
C THR A 38 17.49 -5.96 -10.22
N ASP A 39 17.04 -7.10 -9.71
CA ASP A 39 15.97 -7.20 -8.72
C ASP A 39 16.54 -7.12 -7.30
N SER A 40 16.34 -5.98 -6.63
CA SER A 40 16.68 -5.83 -5.22
C SER A 40 15.60 -6.47 -4.34
N PRO A 41 15.96 -7.30 -3.33
CA PRO A 41 15.02 -7.74 -2.29
C PRO A 41 14.25 -6.54 -1.72
N GLY A 42 12.99 -6.73 -1.32
CA GLY A 42 12.16 -5.62 -0.80
C GLY A 42 12.92 -4.78 0.24
N LEU A 43 12.72 -3.45 0.23
CA LEU A 43 13.42 -2.58 1.18
C LEU A 43 13.15 -3.07 2.61
N LEU A 44 14.22 -3.26 3.39
CA LEU A 44 14.08 -3.54 4.80
C LEU A 44 13.61 -2.27 5.50
N TRP A 45 12.49 -2.35 6.23
CA TRP A 45 11.91 -1.23 6.98
C TRP A 45 12.95 -0.47 7.81
N GLY A 46 13.85 -1.18 8.49
CA GLY A 46 14.90 -0.58 9.33
C GLY A 46 15.95 0.26 8.60
N THR A 47 15.94 0.30 7.26
CA THR A 47 16.80 1.18 6.46
C THR A 47 16.11 2.48 6.05
N ILE A 48 14.79 2.56 6.24
CA ILE A 48 13.99 3.74 5.92
C ILE A 48 14.04 4.68 7.12
N LYS A 49 14.72 5.81 6.94
CA LYS A 49 14.88 6.81 8.02
C LYS A 49 13.62 7.63 8.26
N ASP A 50 12.88 7.94 7.19
CA ASP A 50 11.64 8.71 7.26
C ASP A 50 10.41 7.79 7.37
N PRO A 51 9.67 7.83 8.49
CA PRO A 51 8.43 7.07 8.67
C PRO A 51 7.39 7.32 7.57
N GLN A 52 7.28 8.54 7.03
CA GLN A 52 6.35 8.89 5.96
C GLN A 52 6.68 8.11 4.68
N VAL A 53 7.96 8.07 4.31
CA VAL A 53 8.45 7.25 3.19
C VAL A 53 8.14 5.78 3.45
N GLY A 54 8.30 5.32 4.69
CA GLY A 54 7.94 3.98 5.12
C GLY A 54 6.47 3.66 4.83
N PHE A 55 5.55 4.52 5.28
CA PHE A 55 4.12 4.35 5.05
C PHE A 55 3.76 4.41 3.57
N LEU A 56 4.31 5.36 2.81
CA LEU A 56 4.12 5.45 1.36
C LEU A 56 4.51 4.14 0.67
N LEU A 57 5.66 3.58 0.99
CA LEU A 57 6.12 2.31 0.43
C LEU A 57 5.25 1.12 0.89
N ALA A 58 4.78 1.11 2.14
CA ALA A 58 3.88 0.08 2.66
C ALA A 58 2.51 0.09 1.97
N THR A 59 1.97 1.27 1.61
CA THR A 59 0.68 1.34 0.90
C THR A 59 0.71 0.63 -0.46
N ILE A 60 1.87 0.57 -1.13
CA ILE A 60 2.04 -0.04 -2.47
C ILE A 60 2.71 -1.43 -2.45
N ASN A 61 2.82 -2.08 -1.28
CA ASN A 61 3.52 -3.36 -1.10
C ASN A 61 5.01 -3.32 -1.50
N ALA A 62 5.67 -2.17 -1.37
CA ALA A 62 7.12 -2.07 -1.59
C ALA A 62 7.94 -2.50 -0.36
N VAL A 63 7.32 -2.49 0.83
CA VAL A 63 7.84 -3.09 2.07
C VAL A 63 6.98 -4.29 2.46
N GLY A 64 7.59 -5.33 3.04
CA GLY A 64 6.89 -6.56 3.42
C GLY A 64 5.90 -6.36 4.57
N HIS A 65 4.71 -6.97 4.44
CA HIS A 65 3.59 -6.95 5.41
C HIS A 65 3.96 -7.44 6.82
N THR A 66 5.03 -8.22 6.97
CA THR A 66 5.45 -8.76 8.26
C THR A 66 6.10 -7.74 9.19
N VAL A 67 6.30 -6.50 8.73
CA VAL A 67 7.06 -5.49 9.47
C VAL A 67 6.24 -4.23 9.79
N VAL A 68 5.05 -4.07 9.20
CA VAL A 68 4.23 -2.87 9.35
C VAL A 68 2.80 -3.27 9.68
N ASP A 69 2.21 -2.60 10.66
CA ASP A 69 0.81 -2.75 11.03
C ASP A 69 -0.10 -2.26 9.89
N ASP A 70 -0.92 -3.16 9.34
CA ASP A 70 -1.85 -2.86 8.25
C ASP A 70 -2.87 -1.78 8.66
N GLU A 71 -3.28 -1.72 9.93
CA GLU A 71 -4.19 -0.68 10.42
C GLU A 71 -3.53 0.69 10.34
N ALA A 72 -2.30 0.83 10.84
CA ALA A 72 -1.54 2.09 10.77
C ALA A 72 -1.29 2.54 9.32
N VAL A 73 -0.97 1.62 8.41
CA VAL A 73 -0.79 1.95 6.98
C VAL A 73 -2.12 2.38 6.35
N ALA A 74 -3.22 1.70 6.70
CA ALA A 74 -4.55 2.05 6.22
C ALA A 74 -5.02 3.41 6.76
N GLU A 75 -4.70 3.75 8.00
CA GLU A 75 -4.97 5.07 8.57
C GLU A 75 -4.22 6.19 7.86
N PHE A 76 -2.93 5.99 7.56
CA PHE A 76 -2.12 6.93 6.77
C PHE A 76 -2.76 7.16 5.38
N LEU A 77 -3.16 6.08 4.71
CA LEU A 77 -3.86 6.15 3.44
C LEU A 77 -5.21 6.86 3.58
N ALA A 78 -5.99 6.53 4.61
CA ALA A 78 -7.31 7.12 4.87
C ALA A 78 -7.20 8.63 5.13
N ALA A 79 -6.22 9.08 5.91
CA ALA A 79 -5.94 10.49 6.13
C ALA A 79 -5.68 11.23 4.81
N THR A 80 -4.85 10.64 3.95
CA THR A 80 -4.54 11.22 2.63
C THR A 80 -5.77 11.28 1.73
N LEU A 81 -6.58 10.21 1.73
CA LEU A 81 -7.81 10.13 0.94
C LEU A 81 -8.87 11.12 1.44
N LEU A 82 -9.04 11.29 2.75
CA LEU A 82 -9.94 12.29 3.31
C LEU A 82 -9.53 13.70 2.91
N ALA A 83 -8.24 14.03 3.04
CA ALA A 83 -7.73 15.37 2.77
C ALA A 83 -7.82 15.76 1.29
N ARG A 84 -7.60 14.81 0.37
CA ARG A 84 -7.40 15.11 -1.05
C ARG A 84 -8.43 14.50 -1.98
N TYR A 85 -9.05 13.39 -1.57
CA TYR A 85 -9.91 12.58 -2.42
C TYR A 85 -11.19 12.07 -1.71
N PRO A 86 -11.88 12.89 -0.89
CA PRO A 86 -12.99 12.42 -0.05
C PRO A 86 -14.13 11.79 -0.87
N ALA A 87 -14.43 12.37 -2.04
CA ALA A 87 -15.43 11.86 -2.96
C ALA A 87 -15.19 10.39 -3.40
N ARG A 88 -13.94 9.92 -3.38
CA ARG A 88 -13.61 8.53 -3.77
C ARG A 88 -13.95 7.53 -2.69
N LEU A 89 -13.77 7.92 -1.42
CA LEU A 89 -14.22 7.11 -0.28
C LEU A 89 -15.74 6.98 -0.30
N THR A 90 -16.45 8.09 -0.52
CA THR A 90 -17.91 8.09 -0.67
C THR A 90 -18.35 7.25 -1.86
N ALA A 91 -17.73 7.39 -3.03
CA ALA A 91 -18.10 6.60 -4.21
C ALA A 91 -17.84 5.10 -4.02
N ARG A 92 -16.73 4.72 -3.38
CA ARG A 92 -16.35 3.32 -3.22
C ARG A 92 -17.11 2.60 -2.11
N TYR A 93 -17.34 3.27 -1.00
CA TYR A 93 -17.91 2.67 0.21
C TYR A 93 -19.31 3.19 0.55
N GLY A 94 -19.79 4.25 -0.10
CA GLY A 94 -21.08 4.85 0.24
C GLY A 94 -21.13 5.33 1.69
N ILE A 95 -20.03 5.94 2.15
CA ILE A 95 -19.87 6.53 3.48
C ILE A 95 -19.89 8.07 3.39
N ALA A 96 -20.50 8.72 4.39
CA ALA A 96 -20.34 10.15 4.61
C ALA A 96 -18.95 10.38 5.20
N VAL A 97 -18.21 11.37 4.70
CA VAL A 97 -16.79 11.59 5.00
C VAL A 97 -16.55 12.86 5.80
N GLU A 98 -17.55 13.71 5.88
CA GLU A 98 -17.54 14.97 6.60
C GLU A 98 -17.30 14.73 8.10
N GLY A 99 -16.21 15.27 8.62
CA GLY A 99 -15.84 15.15 10.04
C GLY A 99 -15.26 13.80 10.45
N LEU A 100 -15.04 12.86 9.51
CA LEU A 100 -14.35 11.61 9.83
C LEU A 100 -12.85 11.83 10.05
N THR A 101 -12.32 11.12 11.05
CA THR A 101 -10.89 10.88 11.21
C THR A 101 -10.44 9.71 10.33
N SER A 102 -9.12 9.50 10.18
CA SER A 102 -8.56 8.31 9.52
C SER A 102 -9.11 7.01 10.10
N THR A 103 -9.11 6.88 11.43
CA THR A 103 -9.73 5.77 12.17
C THR A 103 -11.23 5.66 11.89
N GLY A 104 -11.95 6.79 11.84
CA GLY A 104 -13.37 6.84 11.53
C GLY A 104 -13.70 6.30 10.13
N VAL A 105 -12.81 6.49 9.15
CA VAL A 105 -12.96 5.88 7.82
C VAL A 105 -12.82 4.36 7.89
N ILE A 106 -11.86 3.83 8.64
CA ILE A 106 -11.70 2.38 8.83
C ILE A 106 -12.94 1.78 9.48
N ASP A 107 -13.46 2.42 10.54
CA ASP A 107 -14.68 2.00 11.22
C ASP A 107 -15.91 2.06 10.30
N ALA A 108 -16.03 3.11 9.48
CA ALA A 108 -17.11 3.25 8.51
C ALA A 108 -17.06 2.17 7.42
N ILE A 109 -15.86 1.85 6.91
CA ILE A 109 -15.63 0.75 5.97
C ILE A 109 -16.00 -0.58 6.62
N ALA A 110 -15.59 -0.81 7.87
CA ALA A 110 -15.87 -2.04 8.58
C ALA A 110 -17.38 -2.27 8.72
N ARG A 111 -18.13 -1.25 9.17
CA ARG A 111 -19.59 -1.28 9.28
C ARG A 111 -20.23 -1.55 7.92
N LYS A 112 -19.77 -0.88 6.86
CA LYS A 112 -20.33 -1.03 5.51
C LYS A 112 -20.10 -2.42 4.93
N ARG A 113 -18.93 -3.01 5.20
CA ARG A 113 -18.50 -4.31 4.64
C ARG A 113 -18.84 -5.49 5.54
N GLY A 114 -19.45 -5.26 6.69
CA GLY A 114 -19.74 -6.32 7.66
C GLY A 114 -18.46 -6.95 8.23
N CYS A 115 -17.39 -6.16 8.40
CA CYS A 115 -16.18 -6.61 9.08
C CYS A 115 -16.44 -6.64 10.58
N LEU A 116 -16.96 -7.76 11.06
CA LEU A 116 -17.27 -7.99 12.46
C LEU A 116 -16.42 -9.14 13.02
N LEU A 117 -15.96 -8.99 14.25
CA LEU A 117 -15.30 -10.03 15.00
C LEU A 117 -16.32 -11.10 15.40
N THR A 118 -16.16 -12.31 14.85
CA THR A 118 -17.07 -13.44 15.09
C THR A 118 -17.09 -13.91 16.53
N ARG A 119 -16.05 -13.58 17.32
CA ARG A 119 -15.87 -14.04 18.70
C ARG A 119 -16.25 -13.01 19.76
N SER A 120 -16.46 -11.76 19.38
CA SER A 120 -16.64 -10.63 20.30
C SER A 120 -18.04 -10.01 20.23
N GLY A 121 -19.07 -10.80 19.91
CA GLY A 121 -20.46 -10.31 19.93
C GLY A 121 -20.80 -9.23 18.89
N GLY A 122 -20.03 -9.14 17.80
CA GLY A 122 -20.27 -8.16 16.73
C GLY A 122 -19.49 -6.86 16.84
N GLU A 123 -18.39 -6.82 17.60
CA GLU A 123 -17.41 -5.73 17.51
C GLU A 123 -16.79 -5.61 16.11
N ILE A 124 -16.32 -4.41 15.78
CA ILE A 124 -15.71 -4.11 14.48
C ILE A 124 -14.34 -4.78 14.35
N ASP A 125 -14.12 -5.47 13.23
CA ASP A 125 -12.83 -6.01 12.82
C ASP A 125 -12.08 -4.97 11.95
N ARG A 126 -11.25 -4.14 12.61
CA ARG A 126 -10.47 -3.07 11.96
C ARG A 126 -9.38 -3.60 11.05
N ASP A 127 -8.67 -4.64 11.47
CA ASP A 127 -7.66 -5.33 10.66
C ASP A 127 -8.21 -5.76 9.29
N LYS A 128 -9.43 -6.34 9.28
CA LYS A 128 -10.08 -6.75 8.04
C LYS A 128 -10.50 -5.55 7.19
N ALA A 129 -10.99 -4.47 7.81
CA ALA A 129 -11.35 -3.25 7.09
C ALA A 129 -10.13 -2.51 6.52
N ALA A 130 -9.03 -2.46 7.26
CA ALA A 130 -7.75 -1.92 6.83
C ALA A 130 -7.22 -2.65 5.59
N ARG A 131 -7.21 -3.99 5.62
CA ARG A 131 -6.83 -4.81 4.47
C ARG A 131 -7.72 -4.59 3.25
N ILE A 132 -9.02 -4.37 3.44
CA ILE A 132 -9.94 -4.02 2.34
C ILE A 132 -9.54 -2.69 1.72
N LEU A 133 -9.32 -1.65 2.54
CA LEU A 133 -8.94 -0.32 2.04
C LEU A 133 -7.62 -0.37 1.26
N LEU A 134 -6.60 -1.03 1.82
CA LEU A 134 -5.31 -1.18 1.18
C LEU A 134 -5.40 -1.98 -0.12
N SER A 135 -6.18 -3.05 -0.16
CA SER A 135 -6.40 -3.85 -1.36
C SER A 135 -7.12 -3.05 -2.46
N ASP A 136 -8.17 -2.32 -2.10
CA ASP A 136 -8.91 -1.46 -3.04
C ASP A 136 -8.04 -0.33 -3.61
N TYR A 137 -7.11 0.20 -2.81
CA TYR A 137 -6.12 1.17 -3.27
C TYR A 137 -5.12 0.53 -4.24
N ARG A 138 -4.48 -0.59 -3.85
CA ARG A 138 -3.45 -1.29 -4.63
C ARG A 138 -3.98 -1.80 -5.97
N ASN A 139 -5.24 -2.22 -6.01
CA ASN A 139 -5.92 -2.68 -7.23
C ASN A 139 -6.42 -1.53 -8.12
N GLY A 140 -6.29 -0.28 -7.67
CA GLY A 140 -6.79 0.89 -8.39
C GLY A 140 -8.32 1.01 -8.40
N THR A 141 -9.04 0.25 -7.57
CA THR A 141 -10.50 0.30 -7.44
C THR A 141 -10.98 1.67 -6.94
N LEU A 142 -10.15 2.37 -6.16
CA LEU A 142 -10.38 3.76 -5.76
C LEU A 142 -10.13 4.76 -6.90
N GLY A 143 -9.69 4.32 -8.08
CA GLY A 143 -9.30 5.14 -9.23
C GLY A 143 -7.89 5.71 -9.12
N ARG A 144 -7.51 6.63 -10.02
CA ARG A 144 -6.18 7.26 -10.08
C ARG A 144 -5.90 8.26 -8.95
N THR A 145 -5.23 7.85 -7.88
CA THR A 145 -4.80 8.72 -6.76
C THR A 145 -3.29 8.85 -6.72
N SER A 146 -2.77 9.98 -6.25
CA SER A 146 -1.34 10.16 -5.94
C SER A 146 -1.19 10.48 -4.46
N LEU A 147 -0.36 9.74 -3.74
CA LEU A 147 -0.07 10.03 -2.33
C LEU A 147 1.02 11.10 -2.19
N GLU A 148 1.95 11.17 -3.15
CA GLU A 148 2.96 12.22 -3.21
C GLU A 148 2.49 13.40 -4.09
N THR A 149 3.12 14.55 -3.89
CA THR A 149 3.06 15.71 -4.77
C THR A 149 4.47 16.26 -5.02
N PRO A 150 4.73 16.99 -6.11
CA PRO A 150 6.03 17.60 -6.36
C PRO A 150 6.53 18.49 -5.21
N HIS A 151 5.62 19.15 -4.49
CA HIS A 151 5.97 19.95 -3.32
C HIS A 151 6.33 19.10 -2.09
N THR A 152 5.73 17.92 -1.93
CA THR A 152 6.09 16.98 -0.85
C THR A 152 7.52 16.43 -1.02
N GLN A 153 7.99 16.27 -2.27
CA GLN A 153 9.34 15.77 -2.55
C GLN A 153 10.45 16.77 -2.24
N ALA A 154 10.19 18.08 -2.42
CA ALA A 154 11.17 19.14 -2.18
C ALA A 154 11.60 19.19 -0.70
N ALA A 155 10.67 18.93 0.22
CA ALA A 155 10.98 18.88 1.66
C ALA A 155 11.84 17.66 2.04
N ILE A 156 11.69 16.52 1.35
CA ILE A 156 12.46 15.31 1.62
C ILE A 156 13.90 15.44 1.07
N SER A 157 14.10 16.21 -0.01
CA SER A 157 15.42 16.32 -0.64
C SER A 157 16.41 17.17 0.17
N GLU A 158 15.92 18.06 1.04
CA GLU A 158 16.78 18.88 1.93
C GLU A 158 17.35 18.06 3.10
N ASP A 159 16.67 17.01 3.55
CA ASP A 159 17.04 16.21 4.74
C ASP A 159 18.07 15.08 4.43
N TYR A 160 18.31 14.80 3.15
CA TYR A 160 19.26 13.79 2.66
C TYR A 160 20.50 14.39 1.96
N GLY A 161 20.70 15.72 2.07
CA GLY A 161 21.87 16.46 1.58
C GLY A 161 23.07 16.38 2.52
#